data_AF-A0A934KJ27-F1
#
_entry.id   AF-A0A934KJ27-F1
#
_cell.length_a   1.000
_cell.length_b   1.000
_cell.length_c   1.000
_cell.angle_alpha   90.00
_cell.angle_beta   90.00
_cell.angle_gamma   90.00
#
_symmetry.space_group_name_H-M   'P 1'
#
loop_
_entity.id
_entity.type
_entity.pdbx_description
1 polymer ?
#
loop_
_entity_poly.entity_id
_entity_poly.type
_entity_poly.pdbx_seq_one_letter_code
_entity_poly.pdbx_strand_id
1 'polypeptide(L)'
;MTLRLHDTLTRALRDVAPLQAGHVRMYTCGPTVYARSHIGNFRTFIFEDVLRRWLERRFRVTHVMNLTDVEDKIIRNATAASRDLGEETAPWIDAFFEDLDVLNIRRADHYPRATEYIAQMVELIERLGAAGVTYDTDGSVYYRIAAFPGYGRLSGARAEGLIAGAGGRVDADEYDKESPRDFALWKAVRADEIGWDTPLGRGRPGWHIECSAMSMALLGESFDIHCGGVDNIFPHHENEIAQSEAATGRSFVQTWAHSAHLRIGGDKMAKSLGNFATMPDLVAAGARPSALRYLLGAGAHYRKPVNYTDASLHAAAESVDRFADFRARVDAHAPQDGGQVAADPRITQTREAFEAAMDDDLNLPEAMGAVFTLIRSLNRDLDGGDLGDASHAELVALIAEIDDVLGVLPLVDRERLGESLTADDDAVLARREAARAERDWAESDRLREVLAERGVSVEDTPSGQRWRRS
;
A
#
# COMPACT_ATOMS: atom_id res chain seq x y z
N MET A 1 2.36 25.75 1.85
CA MET A 1 1.09 25.35 2.50
C MET A 1 1.40 24.26 3.53
N THR A 2 0.47 23.96 4.44
CA THR A 2 0.64 22.91 5.47
C THR A 2 -0.21 21.71 5.07
N LEU A 3 0.37 20.51 5.09
CA LEU A 3 -0.39 19.27 4.88
C LEU A 3 -1.48 19.12 5.94
N ARG A 4 -2.71 18.89 5.49
CA ARG A 4 -3.86 18.54 6.32
C ARG A 4 -4.32 17.14 5.98
N LEU A 5 -4.69 16.36 6.99
CA LEU A 5 -5.28 15.04 6.82
C LEU A 5 -6.63 14.98 7.52
N HIS A 6 -7.56 14.23 6.95
CA HIS A 6 -8.82 13.94 7.63
C HIS A 6 -8.59 12.95 8.76
N ASP A 7 -8.59 13.46 9.99
CA ASP A 7 -8.47 12.66 11.20
C ASP A 7 -9.81 11.97 11.49
N THR A 8 -9.78 10.64 11.52
CA THR A 8 -10.95 9.79 11.74
C THR A 8 -11.52 9.97 13.14
N LEU A 9 -10.66 10.23 14.13
CA LEU A 9 -11.08 10.42 15.51
C LEU A 9 -11.91 11.71 15.66
N THR A 10 -11.44 12.81 15.08
CA THR A 10 -12.12 14.12 15.18
C THR A 10 -13.13 14.38 14.06
N ARG A 11 -13.12 13.58 12.98
CA ARG A 11 -13.97 13.75 11.78
C ARG A 11 -13.76 15.10 11.09
N ALA A 12 -12.54 15.60 11.14
CA ALA A 12 -12.17 16.90 10.62
C ALA A 12 -10.79 16.85 9.93
N LEU A 13 -10.57 17.79 9.01
CA LEU A 13 -9.23 18.05 8.51
C LEU A 13 -8.40 18.70 9.60
N ARG A 14 -7.19 18.17 9.82
CA ARG A 14 -6.24 18.69 10.81
C ARG A 14 -4.87 18.83 10.17
N ASP A 15 -4.19 19.90 10.54
CA ASP A 15 -2.79 20.11 10.17
C ASP A 15 -1.94 18.96 10.72
N VAL A 16 -1.06 18.42 9.89
CA VAL A 16 -0.05 17.46 10.33
C VAL A 16 1.03 18.23 11.09
N ALA A 17 0.93 18.19 12.41
CA ALA A 17 1.86 18.81 13.35
C ALA A 17 2.56 17.71 14.16
N PRO A 18 3.84 17.39 13.86
CA PRO A 18 4.54 16.32 14.54
C PRO A 18 4.81 16.65 16.02
N LEU A 19 4.69 15.65 16.89
CA LEU A 19 4.99 15.69 18.32
C LEU A 19 6.45 16.09 18.58
N GLN A 20 7.37 15.66 17.71
CA GLN A 20 8.74 16.14 17.66
C GLN A 20 8.95 16.97 16.39
N ALA A 21 9.32 18.24 16.53
CA ALA A 21 9.55 19.13 15.39
C ALA A 21 10.45 18.48 14.32
N GLY A 22 9.94 18.43 13.09
CA GLY A 22 10.68 17.88 11.94
C GLY A 22 10.68 16.35 11.81
N HIS A 23 10.04 15.59 12.72
CA HIS A 23 10.04 14.13 12.70
C HIS A 23 8.62 13.56 12.87
N VAL A 24 8.13 12.89 11.83
CA VAL A 24 6.87 12.14 11.86
C VAL A 24 7.14 10.67 12.12
N ARG A 25 6.52 10.13 13.16
CA ARG A 25 6.48 8.69 13.47
C ARG A 25 5.14 8.12 13.04
N MET A 26 5.18 7.23 12.05
CA MET A 26 4.01 6.68 11.39
C MET A 26 3.96 5.16 11.59
N TYR A 27 2.83 4.66 12.08
CA TYR A 27 2.54 3.23 12.13
C TYR A 27 1.44 2.89 11.14
N THR A 28 1.57 1.77 10.43
CA THR A 28 0.51 1.27 9.55
C THR A 28 0.27 -0.22 9.78
N CYS A 29 -0.99 -0.64 9.90
CA CYS A 29 -1.30 -2.06 10.06
C CYS A 29 -0.93 -2.82 8.78
N GLY A 30 -0.03 -3.79 8.90
CA GLY A 30 0.36 -4.64 7.77
C GLY A 30 -0.49 -5.89 7.59
N PRO A 31 -0.06 -6.83 6.73
CA PRO A 31 -0.84 -8.01 6.39
C PRO A 31 -0.78 -9.10 7.48
N THR A 32 -1.83 -9.91 7.53
CA THR A 32 -1.78 -11.25 8.15
C THR A 32 -1.19 -12.23 7.14
N VAL A 33 -0.04 -12.83 7.46
CA VAL A 33 0.78 -13.58 6.51
C VAL A 33 0.45 -15.08 6.46
N TYR A 34 -0.81 -15.41 6.17
CA TYR A 34 -1.28 -16.81 5.97
C TYR A 34 -1.59 -17.15 4.50
N ALA A 35 -1.55 -16.14 3.63
CA ALA A 35 -1.80 -16.24 2.20
C ALA A 35 -1.23 -14.99 1.51
N ARG A 36 -1.05 -15.05 0.18
CA ARG A 36 -0.66 -13.87 -0.60
C ARG A 36 -1.73 -12.77 -0.51
N SER A 37 -1.29 -11.53 -0.33
CA SER A 37 -2.17 -10.36 -0.26
C SER A 37 -2.88 -10.14 -1.60
N HIS A 38 -4.07 -9.56 -1.57
CA HIS A 38 -4.83 -9.20 -2.77
C HIS A 38 -4.76 -7.71 -3.08
N ILE A 39 -5.22 -7.34 -4.28
CA ILE A 39 -5.26 -5.95 -4.75
C ILE A 39 -5.95 -4.97 -3.79
N GLY A 40 -6.88 -5.46 -2.97
CA GLY A 40 -7.53 -4.65 -1.93
C GLY A 40 -6.60 -4.23 -0.81
N ASN A 41 -5.66 -5.09 -0.41
CA ASN A 41 -4.63 -4.73 0.55
C ASN A 41 -3.69 -3.67 -0.04
N PHE A 42 -3.25 -3.89 -1.29
CA PHE A 42 -2.34 -2.96 -1.96
C PHE A 42 -2.93 -1.59 -2.22
N ARG A 43 -4.26 -1.46 -2.30
CA ARG A 43 -4.91 -0.14 -2.27
C ARG A 43 -4.57 0.65 -1.00
N THR A 44 -4.63 -0.01 0.16
CA THR A 44 -4.28 0.61 1.44
C THR A 44 -2.79 0.93 1.48
N PHE A 45 -1.93 -0.01 1.09
CA PHE A 45 -0.47 0.18 1.10
C PHE A 45 0.01 1.27 0.12
N ILE A 46 -0.66 1.45 -1.03
CA ILE A 46 -0.38 2.56 -1.95
C ILE A 46 -0.78 3.90 -1.34
N PHE A 47 -1.90 3.98 -0.64
CA PHE A 47 -2.27 5.20 0.09
C PHE A 47 -1.19 5.56 1.13
N GLU A 48 -0.71 4.58 1.89
CA GLU A 48 0.34 4.78 2.89
C GLU A 48 1.67 5.21 2.26
N ASP A 49 2.02 4.64 1.11
CA ASP A 49 3.20 5.02 0.32
C ASP A 49 3.10 6.45 -0.22
N VAL A 50 1.95 6.85 -0.76
CA VAL A 50 1.69 8.24 -1.21
C VAL A 50 1.79 9.22 -0.04
N LEU A 51 1.21 8.87 1.12
CA LEU A 51 1.33 9.65 2.34
C LEU A 51 2.79 9.80 2.76
N ARG A 52 3.54 8.69 2.83
CA ARG A 52 4.97 8.70 3.19
C ARG A 52 5.78 9.60 2.25
N ARG A 53 5.65 9.39 0.93
CA ARG A 53 6.35 10.18 -0.10
C ARG A 53 6.08 11.67 0.06
N TRP A 54 4.83 12.03 0.37
CA TRP A 54 4.46 13.43 0.58
C TRP A 54 5.02 14.03 1.88
N LEU A 55 5.05 13.25 2.96
CA LEU A 55 5.62 13.65 4.25
C LEU A 55 7.14 13.87 4.16
N GLU A 56 7.85 12.99 3.46
CA GLU A 56 9.32 13.01 3.31
C GLU A 56 9.83 14.30 2.63
N ARG A 57 8.98 15.04 1.92
CA ARG A 57 9.31 16.36 1.37
C ARG A 57 9.51 17.43 2.45
N ARG A 58 9.00 17.22 3.66
CA ARG A 58 8.95 18.23 4.74
C ARG A 58 9.50 17.73 6.07
N PHE A 59 9.49 16.41 6.28
CA PHE A 59 9.82 15.80 7.57
C PHE A 59 10.76 14.61 7.38
N ARG A 60 11.57 14.34 8.40
CA ARG A 60 12.09 12.98 8.59
C ARG A 60 10.90 12.08 8.93
N VAL A 61 10.77 10.93 8.30
CA VAL A 61 9.73 9.95 8.61
C VAL A 61 10.37 8.70 9.20
N THR A 62 9.75 8.15 10.25
CA THR A 62 9.99 6.76 10.68
C THR A 62 8.70 6.00 10.48
N HIS A 63 8.70 5.06 9.55
CA HIS A 63 7.55 4.24 9.18
C HIS A 63 7.73 2.82 9.71
N VAL A 64 6.77 2.36 10.52
CA VAL A 64 6.68 0.99 11.03
C VAL A 64 5.42 0.33 10.45
N MET A 65 5.55 -0.87 9.91
CA MET A 65 4.43 -1.69 9.44
C MET A 65 4.57 -3.12 9.96
N ASN A 66 3.66 -3.60 10.80
CA ASN A 66 3.81 -4.95 11.34
C ASN A 66 3.56 -6.06 10.30
N LEU A 67 4.04 -7.26 10.62
CA LEU A 67 3.64 -8.51 9.98
C LEU A 67 2.94 -9.37 11.03
N THR A 68 1.64 -9.62 10.88
CA THR A 68 0.93 -10.54 11.79
C THR A 68 1.23 -11.97 11.36
N ASP A 69 2.21 -12.57 12.04
CA ASP A 69 2.73 -13.92 11.82
C ASP A 69 2.27 -14.94 12.89
N VAL A 70 1.31 -14.54 13.73
CA VAL A 70 0.57 -15.42 14.64
C VAL A 70 -0.91 -15.04 14.65
N GLU A 71 -1.78 -15.95 14.22
CA GLU A 71 -3.25 -15.79 14.22
C GLU A 71 -3.89 -17.18 14.08
N ASP A 72 -5.19 -17.34 14.38
CA ASP A 72 -5.89 -18.62 14.32
C ASP A 72 -5.69 -19.38 12.98
N LYS A 73 -5.72 -18.70 11.83
CA LYS A 73 -5.51 -19.31 10.50
C LYS A 73 -4.08 -19.79 10.33
N ILE A 74 -3.09 -18.99 10.74
CA ILE A 74 -1.67 -19.36 10.65
C ILE A 74 -1.41 -20.59 11.50
N ILE A 75 -1.88 -20.58 12.76
CA ILE A 75 -1.71 -21.71 13.69
C ILE A 75 -2.37 -22.97 13.14
N ARG A 76 -3.60 -22.87 12.60
CA ARG A 76 -4.27 -24.02 11.97
C ARG A 76 -3.48 -24.57 10.79
N ASN A 77 -2.96 -23.70 9.91
CA ASN A 77 -2.17 -24.14 8.75
C ASN A 77 -0.86 -24.78 9.17
N ALA A 78 -0.10 -24.13 10.06
CA ALA A 78 1.18 -24.64 10.58
C ALA A 78 1.01 -26.01 11.25
N THR A 79 -0.04 -26.16 12.07
CA THR A 79 -0.37 -27.44 12.73
C THR A 79 -0.73 -28.51 11.71
N ALA A 80 -1.60 -28.21 10.74
CA ALA A 80 -2.00 -29.15 9.69
C ALA A 80 -0.83 -29.57 8.79
N ALA A 81 0.12 -28.66 8.54
CA ALA A 81 1.32 -28.90 7.75
C ALA A 81 2.49 -29.48 8.55
N SER A 82 2.37 -29.61 9.88
CA SER A 82 3.47 -30.00 10.79
C SER A 82 4.72 -29.12 10.63
N ARG A 83 4.52 -27.80 10.54
CA ARG A 83 5.55 -26.76 10.41
C ARG A 83 5.52 -25.82 11.60
N ASP A 84 6.62 -25.12 11.86
CA ASP A 84 6.59 -23.99 12.79
C ASP A 84 5.97 -22.73 12.13
N LEU A 85 5.65 -21.71 12.95
CA LEU A 85 5.03 -20.47 12.45
C LEU A 85 5.93 -19.71 11.47
N GLY A 86 7.25 -19.73 11.67
CA GLY A 86 8.19 -19.06 10.79
C GLY A 86 8.24 -19.72 9.41
N GLU A 87 8.28 -21.05 9.36
CA GLU A 87 8.22 -21.83 8.13
C GLU A 87 6.88 -21.65 7.39
N GLU A 88 5.77 -21.59 8.11
CA GLU A 88 4.44 -21.39 7.51
C GLU A 88 4.27 -19.99 6.93
N THR A 89 4.86 -18.97 7.57
CA THR A 89 4.66 -17.56 7.19
C THR A 89 5.70 -17.03 6.20
N ALA A 90 6.91 -17.61 6.16
CA ALA A 90 8.01 -17.14 5.32
C ALA A 90 7.63 -16.96 3.83
N PRO A 91 6.96 -17.93 3.15
CA PRO A 91 6.59 -17.76 1.74
C PRO A 91 5.62 -16.59 1.50
N TRP A 92 4.75 -16.31 2.48
CA TRP A 92 3.77 -15.22 2.38
C TRP A 92 4.38 -13.85 2.67
N ILE A 93 5.39 -13.81 3.56
CA ILE A 93 6.21 -12.62 3.80
C ILE A 93 7.01 -12.28 2.54
N ASP A 94 7.67 -13.27 1.93
CA ASP A 94 8.43 -13.08 0.70
C ASP A 94 7.53 -12.58 -0.45
N ALA A 95 6.37 -13.21 -0.64
CA ALA A 95 5.39 -12.80 -1.64
C ALA A 95 4.85 -11.38 -1.39
N PHE A 96 4.66 -10.99 -0.12
CA PHE A 96 4.26 -9.62 0.22
C PHE A 96 5.31 -8.60 -0.22
N PHE A 97 6.59 -8.84 0.09
CA PHE A 97 7.67 -7.93 -0.33
C PHE A 97 7.86 -7.90 -1.85
N GLU A 98 7.73 -9.05 -2.53
CA GLU A 98 7.72 -9.11 -3.99
C GLU A 98 6.65 -8.20 -4.57
N ASP A 99 5.41 -8.28 -4.06
CA ASP A 99 4.30 -7.47 -4.55
C ASP A 99 4.47 -5.97 -4.25
N LEU A 100 5.10 -5.60 -3.13
CA LEU A 100 5.49 -4.20 -2.86
C LEU A 100 6.46 -3.68 -3.93
N ASP A 101 7.46 -4.48 -4.30
CA ASP A 101 8.48 -4.11 -5.29
C ASP A 101 7.87 -4.01 -6.72
N VAL A 102 6.95 -4.93 -7.06
CA VAL A 102 6.15 -4.91 -8.30
C VAL A 102 5.37 -3.61 -8.41
N LEU A 103 4.78 -3.12 -7.31
CA LEU A 103 4.01 -1.88 -7.28
C LEU A 103 4.84 -0.65 -6.91
N ASN A 104 6.18 -0.73 -6.88
CA ASN A 104 7.06 0.38 -6.54
C ASN A 104 6.70 1.07 -5.20
N ILE A 105 6.23 0.31 -4.21
CA ILE A 105 5.93 0.80 -2.87
C ILE A 105 7.22 0.88 -2.06
N ARG A 106 7.48 2.02 -1.40
CA ARG A 106 8.65 2.16 -0.52
C ARG A 106 8.48 1.26 0.70
N ARG A 107 9.46 0.41 0.97
CA ARG A 107 9.48 -0.46 2.16
C ARG A 107 9.56 0.38 3.43
N ALA A 108 8.74 0.07 4.44
CA ALA A 108 8.80 0.67 5.77
C ALA A 108 10.19 0.49 6.41
N ASP A 109 10.54 1.34 7.36
CA ASP A 109 11.84 1.29 8.05
C ASP A 109 11.92 0.06 8.97
N HIS A 110 10.78 -0.38 9.50
CA HIS A 110 10.67 -1.57 10.34
C HIS A 110 9.45 -2.41 10.01
N TYR A 111 9.64 -3.73 10.00
CA TYR A 111 8.59 -4.73 9.84
C TYR A 111 8.54 -5.69 11.04
N PRO A 112 8.09 -5.23 12.23
CA PRO A 112 8.06 -6.08 13.41
C PRO A 112 7.10 -7.25 13.22
N ARG A 113 7.56 -8.45 13.59
CA ARG A 113 6.74 -9.66 13.62
C ARG A 113 6.10 -9.82 14.98
N ALA A 114 4.82 -10.16 15.03
CA ALA A 114 4.12 -10.34 16.30
C ALA A 114 4.79 -11.40 17.20
N THR A 115 5.30 -12.48 16.63
CA THR A 115 6.03 -13.53 17.37
C THR A 115 7.33 -13.05 18.04
N GLU A 116 7.93 -11.95 17.57
CA GLU A 116 9.16 -11.36 18.12
C GLU A 116 8.89 -10.37 19.28
N TYR A 117 7.63 -10.00 19.51
CA TYR A 117 7.23 -8.97 20.48
C TYR A 117 6.33 -9.48 21.62
N ILE A 118 6.32 -10.81 21.84
CA ILE A 118 5.51 -11.43 22.89
C ILE A 118 5.81 -10.84 24.28
N ALA A 119 7.07 -10.55 24.60
CA ALA A 119 7.44 -9.98 25.89
C ALA A 119 6.81 -8.59 26.12
N GLN A 120 6.79 -7.75 25.08
CA GLN A 120 6.19 -6.41 25.12
C GLN A 120 4.66 -6.49 25.21
N MET A 121 4.04 -7.48 24.55
CA MET A 121 2.61 -7.75 24.69
C MET A 121 2.26 -8.16 26.13
N VAL A 122 3.04 -9.07 26.73
CA VAL A 122 2.88 -9.48 28.13
C VAL A 122 3.01 -8.28 29.07
N GLU A 123 4.05 -7.46 28.90
CA GLU A 123 4.25 -6.25 29.71
C GLU A 123 3.06 -5.28 29.61
N LEU A 124 2.53 -5.07 28.40
CA LEU A 124 1.36 -4.22 28.19
C LEU A 124 0.12 -4.78 28.90
N ILE A 125 -0.07 -6.10 28.86
CA ILE A 125 -1.19 -6.77 29.54
C ILE A 125 -1.07 -6.66 31.06
N GLU A 126 0.12 -6.79 31.62
CA GLU A 126 0.36 -6.58 33.05
C GLU A 126 0.05 -5.13 33.47
N ARG A 127 0.46 -4.14 32.66
CA ARG A 127 0.12 -2.72 32.88
C ARG A 127 -1.39 -2.49 32.85
N LEU A 128 -2.10 -3.11 31.90
CA LEU A 128 -3.57 -3.07 31.81
C LEU A 128 -4.24 -3.70 33.03
N GLY A 129 -3.70 -4.81 33.54
CA GLY A 129 -4.15 -5.43 34.78
C GLY A 129 -3.98 -4.52 35.99
N ALA A 130 -2.81 -3.87 36.11
CA ALA A 130 -2.56 -2.88 37.16
C ALA A 130 -3.49 -1.65 37.07
N ALA A 131 -3.91 -1.27 35.85
CA ALA A 131 -4.90 -0.22 35.62
C ALA A 131 -6.35 -0.65 35.92
N GLY A 132 -6.60 -1.92 36.24
CA GLY A 132 -7.92 -2.43 36.61
C GLY A 132 -8.89 -2.60 35.44
N VAL A 133 -8.39 -2.60 34.20
CA VAL A 133 -9.22 -2.69 32.98
C VAL A 133 -9.28 -4.10 32.40
N THR A 134 -8.73 -5.11 33.08
CA THR A 134 -8.76 -6.52 32.63
C THR A 134 -9.49 -7.43 33.61
N TYR A 135 -9.74 -8.66 33.18
CA TYR A 135 -10.09 -9.80 34.04
C TYR A 135 -9.58 -11.11 33.45
N ASP A 136 -9.40 -12.08 34.34
CA ASP A 136 -9.02 -13.44 34.01
C ASP A 136 -10.25 -14.37 33.99
N THR A 137 -10.29 -15.28 33.03
CA THR A 137 -11.24 -16.41 33.01
C THR A 137 -10.60 -17.57 32.26
N ASP A 138 -10.67 -18.77 32.83
CA ASP A 138 -10.18 -20.01 32.21
C ASP A 138 -8.70 -19.95 31.76
N GLY A 139 -7.88 -19.17 32.47
CA GLY A 139 -6.46 -18.94 32.16
C GLY A 139 -6.19 -17.89 31.08
N SER A 140 -7.22 -17.35 30.44
CA SER A 140 -7.14 -16.27 29.46
C SER A 140 -7.36 -14.91 30.12
N VAL A 141 -6.78 -13.87 29.54
CA VAL A 141 -6.92 -12.47 29.99
C VAL A 141 -7.72 -11.68 28.96
N TYR A 142 -8.77 -11.00 29.40
CA TYR A 142 -9.65 -10.19 28.55
C TYR A 142 -9.61 -8.72 28.96
N TYR A 143 -9.82 -7.84 27.99
CA TYR A 143 -10.05 -6.41 28.21
C TYR A 143 -11.53 -6.16 28.54
N ARG A 144 -11.78 -5.45 29.64
CA ARG A 144 -13.12 -5.03 30.07
C ARG A 144 -13.46 -3.69 29.42
N ILE A 145 -14.22 -3.71 28.33
CA ILE A 145 -14.60 -2.48 27.59
C ILE A 145 -15.28 -1.46 28.51
N ALA A 146 -16.15 -1.93 29.40
CA ALA A 146 -16.88 -1.07 30.34
C ALA A 146 -15.98 -0.29 31.31
N ALA A 147 -14.71 -0.69 31.49
CA ALA A 147 -13.75 0.02 32.33
C ALA A 147 -13.05 1.19 31.61
N PHE A 148 -13.30 1.38 30.30
CA PHE A 148 -12.74 2.47 29.50
C PHE A 148 -13.85 3.38 28.95
N PRO A 149 -14.19 4.49 29.64
CA PRO A 149 -15.30 5.36 29.25
C PRO A 149 -15.20 5.96 27.84
N GLY A 150 -13.98 6.07 27.29
CA GLY A 150 -13.74 6.60 25.96
C GLY A 150 -13.94 5.59 24.81
N TYR A 151 -14.33 4.35 25.09
CA TYR A 151 -14.44 3.31 24.07
C TYR A 151 -15.53 3.64 23.03
N GLY A 152 -15.22 3.46 21.74
CA GLY A 152 -16.14 3.69 20.64
C GLY A 152 -16.05 5.09 20.01
N ARG A 153 -15.14 5.94 20.50
CA ARG A 153 -14.98 7.32 20.01
C ARG A 153 -14.38 7.40 18.61
N LEU A 154 -13.54 6.44 18.21
CA LEU A 154 -12.99 6.40 16.85
C LEU A 154 -14.09 6.02 15.85
N SER A 155 -14.74 4.90 16.08
CA SER A 155 -15.83 4.36 15.26
C SER A 155 -17.11 5.21 15.30
N GLY A 156 -17.35 5.93 16.39
CA GLY A 156 -18.60 6.66 16.65
C GLY A 156 -19.71 5.80 17.24
N ALA A 157 -19.42 4.54 17.56
CA ALA A 157 -20.34 3.66 18.27
C ALA A 157 -20.40 4.10 19.75
N ARG A 158 -21.56 4.56 20.24
CA ARG A 158 -21.69 5.04 21.64
C ARG A 158 -21.68 3.90 22.64
N ALA A 159 -20.71 3.88 23.56
CA ALA A 159 -20.58 2.91 24.67
C ALA A 159 -21.92 2.52 25.36
N GLU A 160 -22.84 3.47 25.56
CA GLU A 160 -24.14 3.21 26.22
C GLU A 160 -25.08 2.29 25.44
N GLY A 161 -25.07 2.35 24.10
CA GLY A 161 -25.83 1.42 23.25
C GLY A 161 -25.13 0.07 23.05
N LEU A 162 -23.82 0.03 23.32
CA LEU A 162 -22.96 -1.14 23.15
C LEU A 162 -23.05 -2.07 24.38
N ILE A 163 -23.20 -1.52 25.59
CA ILE A 163 -23.34 -2.27 26.85
C ILE A 163 -24.65 -3.10 26.89
N ALA A 164 -25.71 -2.65 26.23
CA ALA A 164 -26.99 -3.38 26.17
C ALA A 164 -26.95 -4.66 25.29
N GLY A 165 -25.97 -4.76 24.38
CA GLY A 165 -25.73 -5.93 23.52
C GLY A 165 -24.50 -6.78 23.91
N ALA A 166 -23.65 -6.29 24.82
CA ALA A 166 -22.37 -6.88 25.24
C ALA A 166 -22.52 -8.08 26.22
N GLY A 167 -23.52 -8.94 26.01
CA GLY A 167 -23.75 -10.11 26.86
C GLY A 167 -22.87 -11.33 26.55
N GLY A 168 -21.87 -11.22 25.68
CA GLY A 168 -21.11 -12.38 25.19
C GLY A 168 -19.61 -12.15 25.12
N ARG A 169 -18.83 -13.19 25.42
CA ARG A 169 -17.38 -13.28 25.17
C ARG A 169 -17.13 -13.70 23.72
N VAL A 170 -15.95 -13.44 23.17
CA VAL A 170 -15.54 -13.99 21.87
C VAL A 170 -14.12 -14.54 22.00
N ASP A 171 -13.97 -15.84 21.75
CA ASP A 171 -12.67 -16.51 21.70
C ASP A 171 -12.07 -16.50 20.28
N ALA A 172 -12.91 -16.24 19.28
CA ALA A 172 -12.53 -16.04 17.88
C ALA A 172 -12.21 -14.57 17.58
N ASP A 173 -11.28 -14.31 16.67
CA ASP A 173 -10.90 -12.95 16.27
C ASP A 173 -11.88 -12.30 15.26
N GLU A 174 -12.96 -12.99 14.89
CA GLU A 174 -14.02 -12.48 14.02
C GLU A 174 -15.11 -11.74 14.84
N TYR A 175 -15.25 -10.44 14.61
CA TYR A 175 -16.22 -9.57 15.29
C TYR A 175 -17.35 -9.13 14.35
N ASP A 176 -18.58 -9.18 14.85
CA ASP A 176 -19.71 -8.50 14.23
C ASP A 176 -19.76 -7.02 14.66
N LYS A 177 -20.00 -6.12 13.71
CA LYS A 177 -20.00 -4.66 13.92
C LYS A 177 -21.15 -4.20 14.82
N GLU A 178 -22.18 -5.03 15.01
CA GLU A 178 -23.41 -4.69 15.75
C GLU A 178 -23.40 -5.06 17.25
N SER A 179 -22.32 -5.64 17.79
CA SER A 179 -22.24 -5.95 19.23
C SER A 179 -20.80 -5.95 19.76
N PRO A 180 -20.36 -4.84 20.38
CA PRO A 180 -19.07 -4.82 21.07
C PRO A 180 -19.09 -5.76 22.25
N ARG A 181 -17.99 -6.49 22.39
CA ARG A 181 -17.80 -7.52 23.39
C ARG A 181 -16.38 -7.39 23.90
N ASP A 182 -16.18 -7.67 25.18
CA ASP A 182 -14.85 -7.81 25.75
C ASP A 182 -13.99 -8.71 24.85
N PHE A 183 -12.74 -8.31 24.63
CA PHE A 183 -11.84 -8.97 23.68
C PHE A 183 -10.65 -9.58 24.41
N ALA A 184 -10.16 -10.70 23.87
CA ALA A 184 -9.00 -11.38 24.43
C ALA A 184 -7.74 -10.52 24.23
N LEU A 185 -6.96 -10.39 25.31
CA LEU A 185 -5.60 -9.86 25.30
C LEU A 185 -4.59 -11.02 25.24
N TRP A 186 -4.86 -12.07 26.02
CA TRP A 186 -4.08 -13.31 26.05
C TRP A 186 -5.03 -14.50 26.08
N LYS A 187 -4.86 -15.44 25.15
CA LYS A 187 -5.67 -16.67 25.07
C LYS A 187 -4.85 -17.82 25.64
N ALA A 188 -5.33 -18.46 26.70
CA ALA A 188 -4.76 -19.71 27.18
C ALA A 188 -4.82 -20.78 26.09
N VAL A 189 -3.78 -21.61 26.02
CA VAL A 189 -3.72 -22.73 25.09
C VAL A 189 -3.29 -24.00 25.81
N ARG A 190 -3.59 -25.15 25.22
CA ARG A 190 -3.15 -26.44 25.74
C ARG A 190 -1.64 -26.63 25.53
N ALA A 191 -1.07 -27.61 26.23
CA ALA A 191 0.36 -27.91 26.16
C ALA A 191 0.81 -28.38 24.76
N ASP A 192 -0.09 -29.01 24.00
CA ASP A 192 0.13 -29.51 22.64
C ASP A 192 -0.14 -28.45 21.55
N GLU A 193 -0.63 -27.28 21.92
CA GLU A 193 -0.91 -26.18 20.99
C GLU A 193 0.27 -25.19 20.94
N ILE A 194 0.37 -24.47 19.81
CA ILE A 194 1.34 -23.39 19.64
C ILE A 194 1.03 -22.28 20.64
N GLY A 195 2.01 -21.96 21.47
CA GLY A 195 1.91 -20.94 22.51
C GLY A 195 3.24 -20.71 23.23
N TRP A 196 3.28 -19.63 23.99
CA TRP A 196 4.45 -19.16 24.73
C TRP A 196 4.21 -19.32 26.22
N ASP A 197 5.23 -19.79 26.94
CA ASP A 197 5.22 -19.84 28.39
C ASP A 197 5.64 -18.47 28.94
N THR A 198 4.71 -17.81 29.63
CA THR A 198 4.87 -16.42 30.12
C THR A 198 4.43 -16.31 31.58
N PRO A 199 4.71 -15.20 32.28
CA PRO A 199 4.15 -14.92 33.60
C PRO A 199 2.61 -14.94 33.66
N LEU A 200 1.93 -14.68 32.54
CA LEU A 200 0.45 -14.77 32.43
C LEU A 200 -0.05 -16.22 32.28
N GLY A 201 0.87 -17.19 32.21
CA GLY A 201 0.59 -18.58 31.86
C GLY A 201 0.85 -18.89 30.38
N ARG A 202 0.73 -20.17 30.02
CA ARG A 202 0.91 -20.62 28.64
C ARG A 202 -0.25 -20.14 27.78
N GLY A 203 0.05 -19.41 26.72
CA GLY A 203 -0.97 -18.85 25.85
C GLY A 203 -0.41 -18.21 24.59
N ARG A 204 -1.25 -17.40 23.95
CA ARG A 204 -0.92 -16.64 22.74
C ARG A 204 -1.63 -15.28 22.76
N PRO A 205 -1.09 -14.27 22.07
CA PRO A 205 -1.70 -12.94 22.06
C PRO A 205 -3.07 -12.98 21.37
N GLY A 206 -3.97 -12.07 21.79
CA GLY A 206 -5.13 -11.70 20.98
C GLY A 206 -4.73 -10.71 19.90
N TRP A 207 -5.39 -10.74 18.74
CA TRP A 207 -4.96 -10.00 17.54
C TRP A 207 -4.67 -8.50 17.78
N HIS A 208 -5.46 -7.84 18.61
CA HIS A 208 -5.36 -6.40 18.82
C HIS A 208 -4.13 -5.97 19.64
N ILE A 209 -3.66 -6.80 20.59
CA ILE A 209 -2.59 -6.40 21.52
C ILE A 209 -1.24 -6.25 20.82
N GLU A 210 -1.10 -6.90 19.67
CA GLU A 210 0.11 -6.91 18.87
C GLU A 210 0.49 -5.50 18.43
N CYS A 211 -0.43 -4.81 17.75
CA CYS A 211 -0.19 -3.49 17.17
C CYS A 211 0.08 -2.43 18.26
N SER A 212 -0.66 -2.45 19.36
CA SER A 212 -0.39 -1.56 20.51
C SER A 212 1.01 -1.78 21.07
N ALA A 213 1.41 -3.03 21.34
CA ALA A 213 2.72 -3.32 21.92
C ALA A 213 3.89 -2.98 20.95
N MET A 214 3.80 -3.41 19.69
CA MET A 214 4.85 -3.20 18.69
C MET A 214 5.03 -1.72 18.34
N SER A 215 3.92 -1.00 18.13
CA SER A 215 3.98 0.44 17.81
C SER A 215 4.56 1.24 18.98
N MET A 216 4.16 0.97 20.22
CA MET A 216 4.70 1.65 21.40
C MET A 216 6.19 1.35 21.60
N ALA A 217 6.62 0.10 21.34
CA ALA A 217 8.02 -0.30 21.48
C ALA A 217 8.95 0.42 20.48
N LEU A 218 8.47 0.67 19.25
CA LEU A 218 9.29 1.26 18.19
C LEU A 218 9.12 2.78 18.05
N LEU A 219 7.94 3.31 18.34
CA LEU A 219 7.60 4.73 18.13
C LEU A 219 7.38 5.50 19.43
N GLY A 220 7.30 4.81 20.57
CA GLY A 220 6.97 5.38 21.88
C GLY A 220 5.48 5.34 22.20
N GLU A 221 5.13 5.60 23.46
CA GLU A 221 3.76 5.53 23.98
C GLU A 221 2.75 6.47 23.29
N SER A 222 3.25 7.51 22.61
CA SER A 222 2.47 8.42 21.77
C SER A 222 3.23 8.73 20.48
N PHE A 223 2.56 8.61 19.33
CA PHE A 223 3.12 8.91 18.01
C PHE A 223 2.16 9.68 17.09
N ASP A 224 2.64 10.02 15.90
CA ASP A 224 2.06 11.08 15.08
C ASP A 224 0.88 10.60 14.23
N ILE A 225 1.08 9.54 13.45
CA ILE A 225 0.08 9.07 12.48
C ILE A 225 -0.09 7.55 12.57
N HIS A 226 -1.34 7.09 12.62
CA HIS A 226 -1.68 5.67 12.47
C HIS A 226 -2.61 5.48 11.26
N CYS A 227 -2.25 4.55 10.37
CA CYS A 227 -3.03 4.24 9.18
C CYS A 227 -3.51 2.78 9.10
N GLY A 228 -4.58 2.58 8.34
CA GLY A 228 -5.06 1.25 7.94
C GLY A 228 -6.24 1.34 6.96
N GLY A 229 -6.89 0.21 6.70
CA GLY A 229 -8.16 0.21 5.96
C GLY A 229 -9.33 0.69 6.84
N VAL A 230 -10.42 1.14 6.24
CA VAL A 230 -11.64 1.50 6.99
C VAL A 230 -12.25 0.35 7.80
N ASP A 231 -11.94 -0.91 7.45
CA ASP A 231 -12.32 -2.08 8.26
C ASP A 231 -11.52 -2.14 9.58
N ASN A 232 -10.35 -1.49 9.67
CA ASN A 232 -9.58 -1.43 10.92
C ASN A 232 -10.15 -0.43 11.92
N ILE A 233 -10.99 0.53 11.51
CA ILE A 233 -11.62 1.50 12.43
C ILE A 233 -12.30 0.80 13.60
N PHE A 234 -13.02 -0.30 13.31
CA PHE A 234 -13.66 -1.12 14.32
C PHE A 234 -13.64 -2.61 13.93
N PRO A 235 -13.26 -3.52 14.86
CA PRO A 235 -12.88 -3.22 16.24
C PRO A 235 -11.40 -2.87 16.43
N HIS A 236 -10.54 -3.09 15.42
CA HIS A 236 -9.08 -3.18 15.60
C HIS A 236 -8.45 -1.91 16.22
N HIS A 237 -8.51 -0.77 15.54
CA HIS A 237 -7.93 0.48 16.02
C HIS A 237 -8.64 1.05 17.25
N GLU A 238 -9.95 0.79 17.42
CA GLU A 238 -10.67 1.14 18.64
C GLU A 238 -10.10 0.39 19.86
N ASN A 239 -9.80 -0.91 19.68
CA ASN A 239 -9.18 -1.74 20.70
C ASN A 239 -7.75 -1.29 21.00
N GLU A 240 -6.97 -0.92 19.99
CA GLU A 240 -5.63 -0.40 20.19
C GLU A 240 -5.61 0.90 20.99
N ILE A 241 -6.53 1.83 20.69
CA ILE A 241 -6.72 3.04 21.51
C ILE A 241 -7.02 2.65 22.96
N ALA A 242 -7.97 1.75 23.17
CA ALA A 242 -8.39 1.34 24.51
C ALA A 242 -7.23 0.70 25.30
N GLN A 243 -6.43 -0.15 24.66
CA GLN A 243 -5.26 -0.79 25.27
C GLN A 243 -4.16 0.24 25.58
N SER A 244 -3.73 1.01 24.58
CA SER A 244 -2.60 1.92 24.74
C SER A 244 -2.90 3.05 25.71
N GLU A 245 -4.09 3.65 25.65
CA GLU A 245 -4.43 4.79 26.51
C GLU A 245 -4.79 4.38 27.94
N ALA A 246 -5.43 3.22 28.14
CA ALA A 246 -5.68 2.72 29.49
C ALA A 246 -4.37 2.34 30.21
N ALA A 247 -3.39 1.80 29.48
CA ALA A 247 -2.10 1.43 30.04
C ALA A 247 -1.21 2.63 30.37
N THR A 248 -1.33 3.74 29.63
CA THR A 248 -0.39 4.88 29.72
C THR A 248 -0.99 6.14 30.32
N GLY A 249 -2.32 6.30 30.28
CA GLY A 249 -3.02 7.53 30.62
C GLY A 249 -2.75 8.70 29.64
N ARG A 250 -2.18 8.43 28.46
CA ARG A 250 -1.80 9.41 27.45
C ARG A 250 -2.60 9.20 26.17
N SER A 251 -2.63 10.21 25.31
CA SER A 251 -3.18 10.06 23.96
C SER A 251 -2.25 9.18 23.13
N PHE A 252 -2.80 8.14 22.50
CA PHE A 252 -2.00 7.15 21.76
C PHE A 252 -1.47 7.70 20.42
N VAL A 253 -2.34 8.30 19.61
CA VAL A 253 -2.03 8.74 18.23
C VAL A 253 -2.63 10.12 17.98
N GLN A 254 -1.87 11.02 17.35
CA GLN A 254 -2.36 12.38 17.02
C GLN A 254 -3.37 12.41 15.87
N THR A 255 -3.14 11.62 14.81
CA THR A 255 -3.99 11.55 13.61
C THR A 255 -4.24 10.12 13.16
N TRP A 256 -5.51 9.76 12.98
CA TRP A 256 -5.94 8.47 12.42
C TRP A 256 -6.42 8.62 10.98
N ALA A 257 -5.76 7.99 10.01
CA ALA A 257 -6.13 8.09 8.60
C ALA A 257 -6.46 6.72 8.00
N HIS A 258 -7.62 6.59 7.35
CA HIS A 258 -8.11 5.29 6.86
C HIS A 258 -8.47 5.28 5.37
N SER A 259 -7.98 4.27 4.65
CA SER A 259 -8.28 4.04 3.23
C SER A 259 -9.58 3.27 3.03
N ALA A 260 -10.43 3.75 2.13
CA ALA A 260 -11.68 3.09 1.77
C ALA A 260 -11.45 1.78 1.00
N HIS A 261 -12.46 0.93 0.93
CA HIS A 261 -12.34 -0.36 0.23
C HIS A 261 -12.18 -0.23 -1.29
N LEU A 262 -11.44 -1.16 -1.87
CA LEU A 262 -11.56 -1.51 -3.27
C LEU A 262 -12.80 -2.40 -3.48
N ARG A 263 -13.56 -2.14 -4.55
CA ARG A 263 -14.67 -2.97 -5.04
C ARG A 263 -14.29 -3.61 -6.37
N ILE A 264 -14.83 -4.78 -6.67
CA ILE A 264 -14.69 -5.45 -7.98
C ILE A 264 -16.07 -5.61 -8.58
N GLY A 265 -16.30 -5.03 -9.76
CA GLY A 265 -17.60 -5.13 -10.44
C GLY A 265 -18.79 -4.53 -9.67
N GLY A 266 -18.53 -3.64 -8.71
CA GLY A 266 -19.54 -3.08 -7.81
C GLY A 266 -19.70 -3.80 -6.47
N ASP A 267 -19.21 -5.04 -6.35
CA ASP A 267 -19.28 -5.86 -5.14
C ASP A 267 -18.06 -5.68 -4.24
N LYS A 268 -18.22 -6.00 -2.94
CA LYS A 268 -17.08 -6.14 -2.02
C LYS A 268 -16.28 -7.39 -2.43
N MET A 269 -14.96 -7.28 -2.44
CA MET A 269 -14.10 -8.44 -2.66
C MET A 269 -14.19 -9.40 -1.47
N ALA A 270 -14.37 -10.69 -1.74
CA ALA A 270 -14.28 -11.74 -0.75
C ALA A 270 -13.77 -13.03 -1.41
N LYS A 271 -12.89 -13.76 -0.71
CA LYS A 271 -12.39 -15.07 -1.18
C LYS A 271 -13.54 -16.06 -1.44
N SER A 272 -14.62 -15.97 -0.66
CA SER A 272 -15.85 -16.77 -0.81
C SER A 272 -16.68 -16.45 -2.05
N LEU A 273 -16.52 -15.25 -2.64
CA LEU A 273 -17.23 -14.82 -3.83
C LEU A 273 -16.44 -15.09 -5.13
N GLY A 274 -15.22 -15.62 -5.02
CA GLY A 274 -14.34 -15.88 -6.17
C GLY A 274 -13.86 -14.60 -6.89
N ASN A 275 -14.18 -13.42 -6.39
CA ASN A 275 -13.79 -12.11 -6.93
C ASN A 275 -12.53 -11.56 -6.22
N PHE A 276 -11.56 -12.44 -5.98
CA PHE A 276 -10.30 -12.13 -5.30
C PHE A 276 -9.17 -12.23 -6.33
N ALA A 277 -8.35 -11.18 -6.48
CA ALA A 277 -7.24 -11.16 -7.42
C ALA A 277 -5.94 -10.77 -6.72
N THR A 278 -4.90 -11.61 -6.90
CA THR A 278 -3.53 -11.33 -6.44
C THR A 278 -2.75 -10.56 -7.50
N MET A 279 -1.62 -9.96 -7.13
CA MET A 279 -0.77 -9.26 -8.11
C MET A 279 -0.27 -10.16 -9.24
N PRO A 280 0.25 -11.38 -8.99
CA PRO A 280 0.63 -12.30 -10.06
C PRO A 280 -0.51 -12.62 -11.01
N ASP A 281 -1.72 -12.87 -10.50
CA ASP A 281 -2.87 -13.21 -11.35
C ASP A 281 -3.20 -12.06 -12.32
N LEU A 282 -3.14 -10.83 -11.83
CA LEU A 282 -3.44 -9.65 -12.64
C LEU A 282 -2.35 -9.36 -13.66
N VAL A 283 -1.08 -9.44 -13.26
CA VAL A 283 0.06 -9.25 -14.18
C VAL A 283 0.08 -10.34 -15.24
N ALA A 284 -0.16 -11.60 -14.88
CA ALA A 284 -0.29 -12.71 -15.82
C ALA A 284 -1.48 -12.54 -16.78
N ALA A 285 -2.55 -11.88 -16.34
CA ALA A 285 -3.68 -11.49 -17.19
C ALA A 285 -3.40 -10.27 -18.09
N GLY A 286 -2.19 -9.70 -18.02
CA GLY A 286 -1.76 -8.56 -18.85
C GLY A 286 -1.95 -7.18 -18.22
N ALA A 287 -2.30 -7.10 -16.93
CA ALA A 287 -2.36 -5.82 -16.25
C ALA A 287 -0.94 -5.26 -16.02
N ARG A 288 -0.70 -4.04 -16.49
CA ARG A 288 0.55 -3.32 -16.24
C ARG A 288 0.64 -2.87 -14.78
N PRO A 289 1.74 -3.18 -14.05
CA PRO A 289 1.96 -2.67 -12.69
C PRO A 289 1.82 -1.15 -12.57
N SER A 290 2.28 -0.39 -13.57
CA SER A 290 2.14 1.08 -13.63
C SER A 290 0.67 1.51 -13.63
N ALA A 291 -0.17 0.84 -14.43
CA ALA A 291 -1.61 1.09 -14.50
C ALA A 291 -2.33 0.68 -13.22
N LEU A 292 -1.96 -0.44 -12.61
CA LEU A 292 -2.50 -0.89 -11.32
C LEU A 292 -2.17 0.12 -10.22
N ARG A 293 -0.92 0.54 -10.11
CA ARG A 293 -0.48 1.54 -9.13
C ARG A 293 -1.25 2.85 -9.30
N TYR A 294 -1.36 3.34 -10.55
CA TYR A 294 -2.10 4.56 -10.85
C TYR A 294 -3.59 4.43 -10.49
N LEU A 295 -4.25 3.33 -10.85
CA LEU A 295 -5.66 3.10 -10.53
C LEU A 295 -5.91 3.11 -9.02
N LEU A 296 -5.05 2.45 -8.25
CA LEU A 296 -5.22 2.29 -6.80
C LEU A 296 -4.90 3.58 -6.03
N GLY A 297 -3.95 4.39 -6.52
CA GLY A 297 -3.57 5.66 -5.89
C GLY A 297 -4.39 6.87 -6.35
N ALA A 298 -4.57 7.02 -7.66
CA ALA A 298 -5.15 8.22 -8.28
C ALA A 298 -6.53 7.99 -8.92
N GLY A 299 -7.02 6.75 -9.00
CA GLY A 299 -8.34 6.45 -9.57
C GLY A 299 -9.51 7.05 -8.77
N ALA A 300 -9.34 7.20 -7.46
CA ALA A 300 -10.20 8.02 -6.61
C ALA A 300 -9.42 8.45 -5.36
N HIS A 301 -9.97 9.43 -4.63
CA HIS A 301 -9.42 9.85 -3.34
C HIS A 301 -9.34 8.65 -2.38
N TYR A 302 -8.29 8.54 -1.55
CA TYR A 302 -8.05 7.33 -0.73
C TYR A 302 -9.25 6.98 0.17
N ARG A 303 -9.97 7.99 0.68
CA ARG A 303 -11.22 7.87 1.46
C ARG A 303 -12.50 7.55 0.66
N LYS A 304 -12.42 7.35 -0.66
CA LYS A 304 -13.57 7.03 -1.54
C LYS A 304 -13.40 5.66 -2.17
N PRO A 305 -14.43 4.79 -2.23
CA PRO A 305 -14.32 3.51 -2.90
C PRO A 305 -13.84 3.65 -4.35
N VAL A 306 -13.01 2.69 -4.79
CA VAL A 306 -12.47 2.57 -6.16
C VAL A 306 -13.06 1.27 -6.67
N ASN A 307 -13.56 1.30 -7.90
CA ASN A 307 -14.10 0.11 -8.56
C ASN A 307 -13.07 -0.39 -9.57
N TYR A 308 -12.56 -1.60 -9.33
CA TYR A 308 -11.70 -2.29 -10.26
C TYR A 308 -12.55 -3.02 -11.30
N THR A 309 -12.37 -2.63 -12.56
CA THR A 309 -12.98 -3.21 -13.76
C THR A 309 -11.98 -3.08 -14.91
N ASP A 310 -12.17 -3.84 -15.99
CA ASP A 310 -11.33 -3.72 -17.19
C ASP A 310 -11.33 -2.29 -17.74
N ALA A 311 -12.49 -1.62 -17.70
CA ALA A 311 -12.63 -0.24 -18.13
C ALA A 311 -11.84 0.74 -17.25
N SER A 312 -11.86 0.57 -15.91
CA SER A 312 -11.10 1.46 -15.02
C SER A 312 -9.59 1.20 -15.10
N LEU A 313 -9.18 -0.05 -15.29
CA LEU A 313 -7.78 -0.39 -15.55
C LEU A 313 -7.29 0.17 -16.89
N HIS A 314 -8.10 0.08 -17.94
CA HIS A 314 -7.77 0.65 -19.25
C HIS A 314 -7.62 2.18 -19.19
N ALA A 315 -8.55 2.87 -18.53
CA ALA A 315 -8.45 4.33 -18.33
C ALA A 315 -7.22 4.74 -17.50
N ALA A 316 -6.83 3.92 -16.52
CA ALA A 316 -5.60 4.13 -15.76
C ALA A 316 -4.36 3.95 -16.63
N ALA A 317 -4.33 2.90 -17.46
CA ALA A 317 -3.30 2.69 -18.47
C ALA A 317 -3.14 3.89 -19.42
N GLU A 318 -4.24 4.40 -20.00
CA GLU A 318 -4.19 5.60 -20.86
C GLU A 318 -3.69 6.85 -20.13
N SER A 319 -3.94 6.95 -18.82
CA SER A 319 -3.46 8.06 -18.00
C SER A 319 -1.96 7.98 -17.75
N VAL A 320 -1.45 6.77 -17.48
CA VAL A 320 -0.02 6.49 -17.38
C VAL A 320 0.69 6.77 -18.70
N ASP A 321 0.16 6.27 -19.83
CA ASP A 321 0.76 6.47 -21.15
C ASP A 321 0.86 7.95 -21.49
N ARG A 322 -0.20 8.73 -21.25
CA ARG A 322 -0.16 10.19 -21.45
C ARG A 322 0.92 10.89 -20.63
N PHE A 323 1.15 10.45 -19.40
CA PHE A 323 2.19 11.03 -18.54
C PHE A 323 3.59 10.60 -18.98
N ALA A 324 3.77 9.32 -19.31
CA ALA A 324 5.04 8.77 -19.79
C ALA A 324 5.44 9.33 -21.16
N ASP A 325 4.49 9.51 -22.07
CA ASP A 325 4.73 10.11 -23.38
C ASP A 325 5.08 11.59 -23.26
N PHE A 326 4.40 12.32 -22.35
CA PHE A 326 4.79 13.68 -22.04
C PHE A 326 6.23 13.75 -21.51
N ARG A 327 6.60 12.85 -20.60
CA ARG A 327 7.98 12.73 -20.13
C ARG A 327 8.96 12.48 -21.28
N ALA A 328 8.67 11.51 -22.15
CA ALA A 328 9.53 11.20 -23.29
C ALA A 328 9.70 12.38 -24.25
N ARG A 329 8.63 13.15 -24.50
CA ARG A 329 8.68 14.36 -25.33
C ARG A 329 9.53 15.46 -24.70
N VAL A 330 9.42 15.68 -23.40
CA VAL A 330 10.26 16.64 -22.67
C VAL A 330 11.72 16.18 -22.74
N ASP A 331 12.02 14.91 -22.51
CA ASP A 331 13.40 14.39 -22.55
C ASP A 331 14.03 14.47 -23.96
N ALA A 332 13.23 14.29 -25.01
CA ALA A 332 13.70 14.39 -26.40
C ALA A 332 13.89 15.84 -26.88
N HIS A 333 13.39 16.83 -26.13
CA HIS A 333 13.53 18.24 -26.51
C HIS A 333 14.98 18.70 -26.30
N ALA A 334 15.65 19.03 -27.40
CA ALA A 334 17.00 19.57 -27.36
C ALA A 334 16.95 21.06 -26.98
N PRO A 335 17.77 21.51 -26.00
CA PRO A 335 17.94 22.92 -25.69
C PRO A 335 18.26 23.71 -26.96
N GLN A 336 17.54 24.81 -27.19
CA GLN A 336 17.84 25.72 -28.30
C GLN A 336 18.69 26.85 -27.73
N ASP A 337 19.88 27.08 -28.27
CA ASP A 337 20.75 28.22 -27.93
C ASP A 337 19.99 29.53 -28.23
N GLY A 338 19.27 30.04 -27.23
CA GLY A 338 18.17 30.98 -27.44
C GLY A 338 17.87 31.88 -26.25
N GLY A 339 18.90 32.37 -25.54
CA GLY A 339 18.78 33.44 -24.54
C GLY A 339 18.01 33.09 -23.26
N GLN A 340 18.26 33.84 -22.19
CA GLN A 340 17.55 33.69 -20.91
C GLN A 340 16.09 34.16 -21.01
N VAL A 341 15.22 33.34 -21.58
CA VAL A 341 13.76 33.52 -21.48
C VAL A 341 13.31 32.94 -20.14
N ALA A 342 12.46 33.67 -19.42
CA ALA A 342 11.86 33.17 -18.18
C ALA A 342 11.06 31.89 -18.44
N ALA A 343 11.04 30.98 -17.45
CA ALA A 343 10.28 29.75 -17.57
C ALA A 343 8.78 30.02 -17.73
N ASP A 344 8.10 29.09 -18.40
CA ASP A 344 6.67 29.20 -18.64
C ASP A 344 5.88 29.22 -17.32
N PRO A 345 5.09 30.27 -17.04
CA PRO A 345 4.40 30.41 -15.77
C PRO A 345 3.40 29.27 -15.48
N ARG A 346 2.94 28.55 -16.51
CA ARG A 346 2.06 27.38 -16.35
C ARG A 346 2.72 26.26 -15.56
N ILE A 347 4.04 26.13 -15.62
CA ILE A 347 4.81 25.10 -14.90
C ILE A 347 4.72 25.38 -13.39
N THR A 348 5.04 26.61 -12.99
CA THR A 348 4.93 27.04 -11.58
C THR A 348 3.48 26.98 -11.10
N GLN A 349 2.51 27.44 -11.89
CA GLN A 349 1.09 27.35 -11.54
C GLN A 349 0.63 25.90 -11.32
N THR A 350 1.09 24.97 -12.16
CA THR A 350 0.76 23.55 -12.01
C THR A 350 1.40 22.94 -10.77
N ARG A 351 2.64 23.33 -10.45
CA ARG A 351 3.32 22.94 -9.21
C ARG A 351 2.52 23.39 -7.99
N GLU A 352 2.14 24.66 -7.93
CA GLU A 352 1.34 25.20 -6.81
C GLU A 352 -0.02 24.51 -6.69
N ALA A 353 -0.69 24.24 -7.81
CA ALA A 353 -1.96 23.51 -7.81
C ALA A 353 -1.81 22.05 -7.35
N PHE A 354 -0.75 21.37 -7.79
CA PHE A 354 -0.43 20.01 -7.35
C PHE A 354 -0.15 19.98 -5.84
N GLU A 355 0.69 20.89 -5.34
CA GLU A 355 1.02 21.00 -3.92
C GLU A 355 -0.21 21.33 -3.07
N ALA A 356 -1.07 22.25 -3.53
CA ALA A 356 -2.30 22.61 -2.83
C ALA A 356 -3.28 21.44 -2.72
N ALA A 357 -3.47 20.68 -3.80
CA ALA A 357 -4.32 19.49 -3.79
C ALA A 357 -3.76 18.38 -2.91
N MET A 358 -2.44 18.15 -2.94
CA MET A 358 -1.79 17.16 -2.08
C MET A 358 -1.79 17.56 -0.59
N ASP A 359 -1.64 18.86 -0.28
CA ASP A 359 -1.76 19.38 1.08
C ASP A 359 -3.21 19.38 1.61
N ASP A 360 -4.21 19.25 0.72
CA ASP A 360 -5.61 19.04 1.08
C ASP A 360 -5.98 17.55 1.11
N ASP A 361 -5.59 16.86 2.19
CA ASP A 361 -5.93 15.45 2.43
C ASP A 361 -5.43 14.49 1.34
N LEU A 362 -4.25 14.73 0.77
CA LEU A 362 -3.67 13.90 -0.29
C LEU A 362 -4.62 13.71 -1.48
N ASN A 363 -5.24 14.79 -1.96
CA ASN A 363 -6.18 14.74 -3.08
C ASN A 363 -5.45 14.55 -4.43
N LEU A 364 -4.86 13.38 -4.58
CA LEU A 364 -4.08 12.97 -5.75
C LEU A 364 -4.89 13.00 -7.07
N PRO A 365 -6.18 12.65 -7.12
CA PRO A 365 -6.97 12.81 -8.34
C PRO A 365 -7.06 14.26 -8.81
N GLU A 366 -7.25 15.21 -7.90
CA GLU A 366 -7.28 16.64 -8.22
C GLU A 366 -5.90 17.15 -8.64
N ALA A 367 -4.86 16.73 -7.91
CA ALA A 367 -3.47 17.02 -8.25
C ALA A 367 -3.13 16.57 -9.69
N MET A 368 -3.53 15.35 -10.07
CA MET A 368 -3.36 14.84 -11.43
C MET A 368 -4.22 15.58 -12.47
N GLY A 369 -5.38 16.10 -12.09
CA GLY A 369 -6.20 16.95 -12.96
C GLY A 369 -5.45 18.22 -13.41
N ALA A 370 -4.69 18.84 -12.51
CA ALA A 370 -3.82 19.97 -12.84
C ALA A 370 -2.70 19.54 -13.81
N VAL A 371 -2.06 18.40 -13.55
CA VAL A 371 -0.99 17.85 -14.41
C VAL A 371 -1.48 17.56 -15.83
N PHE A 372 -2.63 16.89 -16.00
CA PHE A 372 -3.16 16.63 -17.35
C PHE A 372 -3.62 17.89 -18.08
N THR A 373 -3.97 18.96 -17.35
CA THR A 373 -4.24 20.26 -17.96
C THR A 373 -2.96 20.88 -18.50
N LEU A 374 -1.85 20.81 -17.74
CA LEU A 374 -0.53 21.22 -18.22
C LEU A 374 -0.11 20.42 -19.46
N ILE A 375 -0.17 19.09 -19.40
CA ILE A 375 0.22 18.18 -20.50
C ILE A 375 -0.51 18.55 -21.80
N ARG A 376 -1.84 18.74 -21.74
CA ARG A 376 -2.63 19.14 -22.92
C ARG A 376 -2.19 20.51 -23.47
N SER A 377 -1.88 21.45 -22.59
CA SER A 377 -1.50 22.79 -23.00
C SER A 377 -0.10 22.84 -23.64
N LEU A 378 0.87 22.12 -23.06
CA LEU A 378 2.28 22.15 -23.47
C LEU A 378 2.60 21.19 -24.61
N ASN A 379 1.86 20.08 -24.77
CA ASN A 379 2.03 19.22 -25.94
C ASN A 379 1.86 20.00 -27.25
N ARG A 380 0.91 20.94 -27.29
CA ARG A 380 0.70 21.82 -28.44
C ARG A 380 1.89 22.75 -28.69
N ASP A 381 2.56 23.21 -27.65
CA ASP A 381 3.67 24.15 -27.76
C ASP A 381 4.98 23.42 -28.10
N LEU A 382 5.15 22.21 -27.56
CA LEU A 382 6.21 21.27 -27.94
C LEU A 382 6.12 20.87 -29.42
N ASP A 383 4.92 20.75 -29.99
CA ASP A 383 4.75 20.53 -31.45
C ASP A 383 5.26 21.72 -32.28
N GLY A 384 5.24 22.93 -31.71
CA GLY A 384 5.75 24.16 -32.33
C GLY A 384 7.25 24.40 -32.14
N GLY A 385 7.92 23.65 -31.26
CA GLY A 385 9.34 23.80 -30.95
C GLY A 385 9.68 24.98 -30.01
N ASP A 386 8.67 25.60 -29.37
CA ASP A 386 8.78 26.88 -28.67
C ASP A 386 9.09 26.74 -27.16
N LEU A 387 9.68 25.63 -26.71
CA LEU A 387 10.03 25.45 -25.30
C LEU A 387 11.47 25.92 -25.04
N GLY A 388 11.62 27.05 -24.35
CA GLY A 388 12.92 27.55 -23.91
C GLY A 388 13.57 26.69 -22.82
N ASP A 389 14.90 26.76 -22.71
CA ASP A 389 15.72 25.93 -21.82
C ASP A 389 15.30 26.00 -20.34
N ALA A 390 14.93 27.19 -19.86
CA ALA A 390 14.46 27.37 -18.48
C ALA A 390 13.16 26.59 -18.21
N SER A 391 12.20 26.65 -19.15
CA SER A 391 10.95 25.89 -19.08
C SER A 391 11.19 24.39 -19.15
N HIS A 392 12.15 23.94 -19.98
CA HIS A 392 12.54 22.54 -20.07
C HIS A 392 13.08 22.01 -18.75
N ALA A 393 14.05 22.71 -18.15
CA ALA A 393 14.62 22.32 -16.86
C ALA A 393 13.56 22.27 -15.74
N GLU A 394 12.67 23.26 -15.68
CA GLU A 394 11.58 23.27 -14.68
C GLU A 394 10.55 22.16 -14.91
N LEU A 395 10.27 21.79 -16.16
CA LEU A 395 9.39 20.66 -16.49
C LEU A 395 10.00 19.33 -16.09
N VAL A 396 11.29 19.13 -16.38
CA VAL A 396 12.02 17.92 -15.96
C VAL A 396 11.94 17.76 -14.44
N ALA A 397 12.15 18.85 -13.69
CA ALA A 397 12.04 18.85 -12.23
C ALA A 397 10.60 18.59 -11.76
N LEU A 398 9.60 19.26 -12.36
CA LEU A 398 8.19 19.07 -12.02
C LEU A 398 7.73 17.63 -12.25
N ILE A 399 8.10 17.02 -13.39
CA ILE A 399 7.75 15.63 -13.70
C ILE A 399 8.38 14.68 -12.67
N ALA A 400 9.66 14.88 -12.34
CA ALA A 400 10.33 14.08 -11.33
C ALA A 400 9.67 14.21 -9.95
N GLU A 401 9.26 15.41 -9.56
CA GLU A 401 8.56 15.65 -8.29
C GLU A 401 7.15 15.02 -8.23
N ILE A 402 6.41 15.07 -9.33
CA ILE A 402 5.10 14.42 -9.45
C ILE A 402 5.27 12.90 -9.37
N ASP A 403 6.25 12.36 -10.09
CA ASP A 403 6.49 10.92 -10.12
C ASP A 403 7.16 10.39 -8.84
N ASP A 404 7.86 11.23 -8.08
CA ASP A 404 8.31 10.85 -6.74
C ASP A 404 7.13 10.47 -5.82
N VAL A 405 5.95 11.08 -6.05
CA VAL A 405 4.71 10.73 -5.35
C VAL A 405 3.97 9.59 -6.07
N LEU A 406 3.76 9.71 -7.39
CA LEU A 406 3.00 8.71 -8.16
C LEU A 406 3.70 7.37 -8.24
N GLY A 407 5.02 7.35 -8.43
CA GLY A 407 5.88 6.17 -8.59
C GLY A 407 5.58 5.32 -9.82
N VAL A 408 5.08 5.91 -10.92
CA VAL A 408 4.65 5.15 -12.10
C VAL A 408 5.70 5.12 -13.22
N LEU A 409 6.53 6.15 -13.39
CA LEU A 409 7.52 6.19 -14.47
C LEU A 409 8.59 5.08 -14.34
N PRO A 410 9.16 4.77 -13.15
CA PRO A 410 10.04 3.62 -12.98
C PRO A 410 9.38 2.28 -13.30
N LEU A 411 8.05 2.17 -13.21
CA LEU A 411 7.31 0.98 -13.61
C LEU A 411 7.15 0.93 -15.13
N VAL A 412 6.82 2.05 -15.76
CA VAL A 412 6.77 2.17 -17.23
C VAL A 412 8.11 1.85 -17.86
N ASP A 413 9.22 2.33 -17.28
CA ASP A 413 10.57 2.02 -17.78
C ASP A 413 10.86 0.52 -17.68
N ARG A 414 10.50 -0.13 -16.56
CA ARG A 414 10.62 -1.59 -16.39
C ARG A 414 9.76 -2.37 -17.38
N GLU A 415 8.53 -1.94 -17.60
CA GLU A 415 7.61 -2.53 -18.57
C GLU A 415 8.18 -2.42 -19.99
N ARG A 416 8.67 -1.24 -20.39
CA ARG A 416 9.29 -1.00 -21.70
C ARG A 416 10.61 -1.75 -21.89
N LEU A 417 11.42 -1.92 -20.84
CA LEU A 417 12.64 -2.75 -20.86
C LEU A 417 12.31 -4.25 -20.95
N GLY A 418 11.20 -4.67 -20.34
CA GLY A 418 10.64 -6.01 -20.49
C GLY A 418 10.06 -6.25 -21.89
N GLU A 419 9.71 -5.19 -22.62
CA GLU A 419 9.24 -5.22 -24.01
C GLU A 419 10.36 -5.02 -25.03
N SER A 420 11.50 -4.44 -24.66
CA SER A 420 12.60 -4.17 -25.60
C SER A 420 13.37 -5.44 -25.97
N LEU A 421 13.84 -5.52 -27.20
CA LEU A 421 14.76 -6.59 -27.59
C LEU A 421 16.12 -6.36 -26.93
N THR A 422 16.77 -7.42 -26.47
CA THR A 422 18.19 -7.33 -26.17
C THR A 422 18.97 -7.21 -27.48
N ALA A 423 20.21 -6.71 -27.44
CA ALA A 423 21.08 -6.67 -28.63
C ALA A 423 21.27 -8.07 -29.26
N ASP A 424 21.21 -9.12 -28.44
CA ASP A 424 21.27 -10.50 -28.91
C ASP A 424 19.96 -10.93 -29.60
N ASP A 425 18.80 -10.45 -29.16
CA ASP A 425 17.52 -10.73 -29.80
C ASP A 425 17.40 -10.01 -31.15
N ASP A 426 17.87 -8.76 -31.22
CA ASP A 426 18.00 -8.01 -32.47
C ASP A 426 18.91 -8.73 -33.47
N ALA A 427 20.05 -9.25 -33.01
CA ALA A 427 20.97 -10.01 -33.86
C ALA A 427 20.35 -11.32 -34.38
N VAL A 428 19.57 -12.01 -33.53
CA VAL A 428 18.87 -13.24 -33.92
C VAL A 428 17.73 -12.94 -34.92
N LEU A 429 16.99 -11.85 -34.73
CA LEU A 429 15.98 -11.38 -35.67
C LEU A 429 16.59 -11.03 -37.03
N ALA A 430 17.69 -10.27 -37.07
CA ALA A 430 18.36 -9.91 -38.31
C ALA A 430 18.87 -11.16 -39.06
N ARG A 431 19.42 -12.14 -38.34
CA ARG A 431 19.83 -13.43 -38.92
C ARG A 431 18.65 -14.23 -39.47
N ARG A 432 17.51 -14.21 -38.76
CA ARG A 432 16.29 -14.87 -39.20
C ARG A 432 15.77 -14.23 -40.49
N GLU A 433 15.80 -12.91 -40.59
CA GLU A 433 15.41 -12.18 -41.80
C GLU A 433 16.30 -12.54 -43.01
N ALA A 434 17.62 -12.61 -42.79
CA ALA A 434 18.58 -13.04 -43.81
C ALA A 434 18.32 -14.48 -44.28
N ALA A 435 18.12 -15.42 -43.34
CA ALA A 435 17.78 -16.81 -43.68
C ALA A 435 16.50 -16.91 -44.53
N ARG A 436 15.48 -16.11 -44.21
CA ARG A 436 14.25 -16.03 -45.01
C ARG A 436 14.47 -15.43 -46.40
N ALA A 437 15.29 -14.39 -46.51
CA ALA A 437 15.64 -13.79 -47.79
C ALA A 437 16.38 -14.79 -48.71
N GLU A 438 17.22 -15.65 -48.13
CA GLU A 438 17.95 -16.72 -48.81
C GLU A 438 17.11 -18.00 -49.04
N ARG A 439 15.86 -18.03 -48.54
CA ARG A 439 14.94 -19.18 -48.56
C ARG A 439 15.45 -20.39 -47.76
N ASP A 440 16.28 -20.17 -46.75
CA ASP A 440 16.65 -21.16 -45.74
C ASP A 440 15.58 -21.21 -44.64
N TRP A 441 14.53 -22.00 -44.91
CA TRP A 441 13.41 -22.16 -43.98
C TRP A 441 13.79 -22.91 -42.70
N ALA A 442 14.76 -23.83 -42.78
CA ALA A 442 15.20 -24.61 -41.63
C ALA A 442 15.92 -23.72 -40.60
N GLU A 443 16.81 -22.84 -41.04
CA GLU A 443 17.47 -21.87 -40.15
C GLU A 443 16.47 -20.81 -39.66
N SER A 444 15.54 -20.35 -40.49
CA SER A 444 14.46 -19.43 -40.08
C SER A 444 13.60 -20.01 -38.95
N ASP A 445 13.23 -21.29 -39.02
CA ASP A 445 12.41 -21.95 -38.00
C ASP A 445 13.21 -22.20 -36.72
N ARG A 446 14.49 -22.64 -36.84
CA ARG A 446 15.38 -22.76 -35.68
C ARG A 446 15.56 -21.44 -34.93
N LEU A 447 15.75 -20.33 -35.65
CA LEU A 447 15.90 -19.01 -35.03
C LEU A 447 14.57 -18.48 -34.44
N ARG A 448 13.41 -18.88 -34.99
CA ARG A 448 12.10 -18.60 -34.39
C ARG A 448 11.96 -19.31 -33.04
N GLU A 449 12.41 -20.56 -32.91
CA GLU A 449 12.39 -21.29 -31.63
C GLU A 449 13.30 -20.64 -30.59
N VAL A 450 14.52 -20.22 -30.98
CA VAL A 450 15.44 -19.49 -30.09
C VAL A 450 14.82 -18.18 -29.59
N LEU A 451 14.12 -17.44 -30.45
CA LEU A 451 13.40 -16.23 -30.04
C LEU A 451 12.24 -16.57 -29.09
N ALA A 452 11.49 -17.64 -29.36
CA ALA A 452 10.39 -18.07 -28.49
C ALA A 452 10.86 -18.48 -27.09
N GLU A 453 12.01 -19.17 -26.97
CA GLU A 453 12.64 -19.50 -25.69
C GLU A 453 13.04 -18.26 -24.87
N ARG A 454 13.25 -17.13 -25.55
CA ARG A 454 13.57 -15.83 -24.93
C ARG A 454 12.34 -14.95 -24.72
N GLY A 455 11.15 -15.52 -24.93
CA GLY A 455 9.88 -14.80 -24.82
C GLY A 455 9.65 -13.82 -25.97
N VAL A 456 10.24 -14.03 -27.16
CA VAL A 456 10.01 -13.19 -28.35
C VAL A 456 9.27 -14.01 -29.40
N SER A 457 7.99 -13.72 -29.59
CA SER A 457 7.18 -14.27 -30.68
C SER A 457 7.41 -13.49 -31.97
N VAL A 458 7.44 -14.17 -33.12
CA VAL A 458 7.66 -13.55 -34.44
C VAL A 458 6.59 -13.95 -35.45
N GLU A 459 6.03 -12.95 -36.11
CA GLU A 459 4.99 -13.07 -37.14
C GLU A 459 5.50 -12.48 -38.46
N ASP A 460 5.34 -13.20 -39.57
CA ASP A 460 5.79 -12.73 -40.87
C ASP A 460 4.65 -11.96 -41.57
N THR A 461 4.89 -10.71 -41.97
CA THR A 461 3.93 -9.87 -42.70
C THR A 461 4.46 -9.49 -44.09
N PRO A 462 3.60 -9.03 -45.02
CA PRO A 462 4.06 -8.51 -46.32
C PRO A 462 5.05 -7.33 -46.21
N SER A 463 5.08 -6.64 -45.07
CA SER A 463 6.00 -5.53 -44.77
C SER A 463 7.29 -5.96 -44.05
N GLY A 464 7.50 -7.25 -43.83
CA GLY A 464 8.63 -7.79 -43.06
C GLY A 464 8.20 -8.57 -41.82
N GLN A 465 9.17 -9.09 -41.07
CA GLN A 465 8.88 -9.75 -39.79
C GLN A 465 8.47 -8.73 -38.73
N ARG A 466 7.39 -9.02 -38.02
CA ARG A 466 6.98 -8.34 -36.79
C ARG A 466 7.28 -9.26 -35.63
N TRP A 467 7.50 -8.68 -34.46
CA TRP A 467 7.75 -9.43 -33.25
C TRP A 467 6.95 -8.84 -32.11
N ARG A 468 6.71 -9.66 -31.09
CA ARG A 468 6.11 -9.27 -29.83
C ARG A 468 6.76 -10.05 -28.70
N ARG A 469 7.18 -9.35 -27.64
CA ARG A 469 7.67 -9.98 -26.42
C ARG A 469 6.47 -10.50 -25.61
N SER A 470 6.52 -11.75 -25.18
CA SER A 470 5.46 -12.53 -24.53
C SER A 470 5.79 -12.87 -23.09
#